data_AF-A0A3P6SQQ9-F1
#
_entry.id   AF-A0A3P6SQQ9-F1
#
_cell.length_a   1.000
_cell.length_b   1.000
_cell.length_c   1.000
_cell.angle_alpha   90.00
_cell.angle_beta   90.00
_cell.angle_gamma   90.00
#
_symmetry.space_group_name_H-M   'P 1'
#
loop_
_entity.id
_entity.type
_entity.pdbx_description
1 polymer ?
#
loop_
_entity_poly.entity_id
_entity_poly.type
_entity_poly.pdbx_seq_one_letter_code
_entity_poly.pdbx_strand_id
1 'polypeptide(L)'
;MKYFILLSIGLVAGIAIAQQGGDTNLNFPESILPPFLINAPYSIVQQYLDIVKDADSKTNQQVADELDKLMRRLGEPYLSEHERLKQMEEQEQAKFEKIHDAAVAKFSPEAKEADAKMIAIVSDPSLTNHVKRERIQAIMESLSAPVRKEIEDALNPSS
;
A
#
# COMPACT_ATOMS: atom_id res chain seq x y z
N MET A 1 1.43 -15.04 -1.08
CA MET A 1 1.81 -13.89 -1.91
C MET A 1 0.61 -12.97 -2.19
N LYS A 2 -0.05 -12.41 -1.16
CA LYS A 2 -1.43 -11.89 -1.31
C LYS A 2 -1.65 -10.39 -1.03
N TYR A 3 -0.62 -9.65 -0.59
CA TYR A 3 -0.77 -8.25 -0.15
C TYR A 3 0.26 -7.26 -0.73
N PHE A 4 1.05 -7.68 -1.72
CA PHE A 4 2.30 -7.06 -2.15
C PHE A 4 2.25 -5.67 -2.81
N ILE A 5 1.11 -4.97 -2.86
CA ILE A 5 0.99 -3.69 -3.60
C ILE A 5 0.27 -2.59 -2.83
N LEU A 6 -0.46 -2.92 -1.77
CA LEU A 6 -1.21 -1.90 -1.03
C LEU A 6 -0.38 -1.26 0.08
N LEU A 7 0.72 -1.88 0.52
CA LEU A 7 1.62 -1.28 1.52
C LEU A 7 2.49 -0.15 0.93
N SER A 8 2.74 -0.12 -0.38
CA SER A 8 3.48 0.97 -1.04
C SER A 8 2.60 2.17 -1.43
N ILE A 9 1.27 2.08 -1.30
CA ILE A 9 0.35 3.23 -1.47
C ILE A 9 -0.29 3.64 -0.13
N GLY A 10 -0.27 2.79 0.90
CA GLY A 10 -1.03 3.01 2.13
C GLY A 10 -0.27 3.01 3.46
N LEU A 11 1.04 2.69 3.53
CA LEU A 11 1.66 2.56 4.85
C LEU A 11 3.17 2.81 4.88
N VAL A 12 3.56 4.09 4.91
CA VAL A 12 4.77 4.50 5.63
C VAL A 12 4.40 5.60 6.63
N ALA A 13 3.59 5.23 7.62
CA ALA A 13 3.61 5.97 8.88
C ALA A 13 4.91 5.62 9.61
N GLY A 14 5.87 6.53 9.59
CA GLY A 14 6.91 6.63 10.60
C GLY A 14 8.06 5.63 10.53
N ILE A 15 9.05 5.92 9.69
CA ILE A 15 10.45 5.74 10.14
C ILE A 15 11.14 7.09 9.98
N ALA A 16 11.35 7.74 11.13
CA ALA A 16 12.25 8.86 11.24
C ALA A 16 13.64 8.42 10.77
N ILE A 17 14.02 8.83 9.56
CA ILE A 17 15.43 8.93 9.19
C ILE A 17 15.73 10.43 9.15
N ALA A 18 16.18 10.93 10.29
CA ALA A 18 17.04 12.08 10.29
C ALA A 18 18.27 11.73 9.43
N GLN A 19 18.36 12.30 8.23
CA GLN A 19 19.58 12.91 7.72
C GLN A 19 19.42 13.42 6.27
N GLN A 20 19.76 14.71 6.16
CA GLN A 20 20.26 15.44 4.99
C GLN A 20 19.22 16.11 4.09
N GLY A 21 19.17 17.43 4.28
CA GLY A 21 18.37 18.36 3.52
C GLY A 21 18.85 18.59 2.09
N GLY A 22 17.92 19.08 1.30
CA GLY A 22 18.10 19.53 -0.07
C GLY A 22 16.72 19.83 -0.65
N ASP A 23 16.34 21.10 -0.66
CA ASP A 23 15.09 21.61 -1.23
C ASP A 23 14.80 21.04 -2.63
N THR A 24 13.81 20.16 -2.73
CA THR A 24 13.06 19.94 -3.96
C THR A 24 11.57 19.96 -3.64
N ASN A 25 10.98 21.12 -3.87
CA ASN A 25 9.55 21.35 -3.81
C ASN A 25 8.90 20.68 -5.04
N LEU A 26 8.69 19.37 -4.95
CA LEU A 26 7.75 18.62 -5.78
C LEU A 26 6.78 17.94 -4.82
N ASN A 27 5.68 18.64 -4.55
CA ASN A 27 4.63 18.19 -3.64
C ASN A 27 3.84 17.06 -4.31
N PHE A 28 4.39 15.85 -4.29
CA PHE A 28 3.67 14.60 -4.51
C PHE A 28 3.29 14.03 -3.14
N PRO A 29 2.06 13.52 -2.93
CA PRO A 29 1.68 12.88 -1.67
C PRO A 29 2.68 11.75 -1.37
N GLU A 30 3.20 11.76 -0.15
CA GLU A 30 4.30 10.96 0.42
C GLU A 30 4.70 9.71 -0.38
N SER A 31 5.66 9.93 -1.29
CA SER A 31 6.50 9.02 -2.10
C SER A 31 5.89 7.71 -2.62
N ILE A 32 5.21 7.81 -3.77
CA ILE A 32 4.92 6.70 -4.71
C ILE A 32 6.21 5.94 -5.16
N LEU A 33 7.39 6.52 -4.95
CA LEU A 33 8.68 5.95 -5.36
C LEU A 33 9.34 5.16 -4.22
N PRO A 34 9.76 3.90 -4.49
CA PRO A 34 10.65 3.15 -3.61
C PRO A 34 11.96 3.89 -3.35
N PRO A 35 12.58 3.75 -2.15
CA PRO A 35 13.80 4.47 -1.79
C PRO A 35 14.96 4.28 -2.77
N PHE A 36 15.10 3.08 -3.35
CA PHE A 36 16.15 2.77 -4.31
C PHE A 36 15.96 3.46 -5.69
N LEU A 37 14.80 4.08 -5.93
CA LEU A 37 14.52 4.86 -7.15
C LEU A 37 14.67 6.37 -6.97
N ILE A 38 14.87 6.88 -5.75
CA ILE A 38 14.97 8.33 -5.49
C ILE A 38 16.11 8.99 -6.28
N ASN A 39 17.25 8.29 -6.40
CA ASN A 39 18.43 8.76 -7.12
C ASN A 39 18.63 8.06 -8.48
N ALA A 40 17.63 7.31 -8.95
CA ALA A 40 17.73 6.61 -10.22
C ALA A 40 17.64 7.60 -11.40
N PRO A 41 18.23 7.25 -12.56
CA PRO A 41 18.03 7.99 -13.79
C PRO A 41 16.54 8.22 -14.08
N TYR A 42 16.20 9.42 -14.57
CA TYR A 42 14.81 9.80 -14.86
C TYR A 42 14.09 8.78 -15.77
N SER A 43 14.80 8.20 -16.74
CA SER A 43 14.25 7.18 -17.65
C SER A 43 13.84 5.89 -16.93
N ILE A 44 14.50 5.54 -15.83
CA ILE A 44 14.14 4.39 -14.99
C ILE A 44 12.93 4.73 -14.12
N VAL A 45 12.93 5.93 -13.54
CA VAL A 45 11.79 6.43 -12.74
C VAL A 45 10.52 6.48 -13.59
N GLN A 46 10.58 6.96 -14.83
CA GLN A 46 9.42 6.98 -15.73
C GLN A 46 8.87 5.59 -16.01
N GLN A 47 9.73 4.60 -16.30
CA GLN A 47 9.29 3.21 -16.52
C GLN A 47 8.55 2.63 -15.32
N TYR A 48 9.01 2.95 -14.10
CA TYR A 48 8.31 2.56 -12.88
C TYR A 48 6.96 3.27 -12.74
N LEU A 49 6.93 4.59 -12.92
CA LEU A 49 5.71 5.39 -12.79
C LEU A 49 4.64 4.99 -13.81
N ASP A 50 5.01 4.57 -15.01
CA ASP A 50 4.04 4.13 -16.02
C ASP A 50 3.32 2.85 -15.61
N ILE A 51 4.00 1.94 -14.90
CA ILE A 51 3.37 0.74 -14.32
C ILE A 51 2.41 1.17 -13.19
N VAL A 52 2.85 2.06 -12.31
CA VAL A 52 2.06 2.47 -11.12
C VAL A 52 0.84 3.31 -11.50
N LYS A 53 0.93 4.19 -12.50
CA LYS A 53 -0.22 4.99 -12.97
C LYS A 53 -1.38 4.11 -13.46
N ASP A 54 -1.06 2.97 -14.06
CA ASP A 54 -2.04 2.00 -14.56
C ASP A 54 -2.38 0.90 -13.53
N ALA A 55 -1.86 1.00 -12.30
CA ALA A 55 -2.08 -0.02 -11.28
C ALA A 55 -3.57 -0.16 -10.91
N ASP A 56 -4.36 0.90 -11.07
CA ASP A 56 -5.79 0.87 -10.71
C ASP A 56 -6.59 -0.09 -11.58
N SER A 57 -6.26 -0.18 -12.87
CA SER A 57 -6.97 -1.02 -13.84
C SER A 57 -6.60 -2.50 -13.72
N LYS A 58 -5.59 -2.83 -12.91
CA LYS A 58 -4.97 -4.15 -12.80
C LYS A 58 -5.24 -4.80 -11.45
N THR A 59 -5.06 -6.11 -11.39
CA THR A 59 -4.98 -6.82 -10.11
C THR A 59 -3.64 -6.58 -9.44
N ASN A 60 -3.58 -6.78 -8.12
CA ASN A 60 -2.31 -6.75 -7.37
C ASN A 60 -1.26 -7.70 -7.98
N GLN A 61 -1.66 -8.87 -8.48
CA GLN A 61 -0.69 -9.79 -9.07
C GLN A 61 -0.12 -9.26 -10.39
N GLN A 62 -0.96 -8.66 -11.24
CA GLN A 62 -0.51 -8.13 -12.53
C GLN A 62 0.50 -7.00 -12.37
N VAL A 63 0.25 -6.06 -11.45
CA VAL A 63 1.21 -4.98 -11.18
C VAL A 63 2.51 -5.53 -10.59
N ALA A 64 2.44 -6.54 -9.71
CA ALA A 64 3.64 -7.15 -9.12
C ALA A 64 4.49 -7.82 -10.19
N ASP A 65 3.84 -8.57 -11.08
CA ASP A 65 4.51 -9.24 -12.21
C ASP A 65 5.15 -8.23 -13.17
N GLU A 66 4.52 -7.08 -13.42
CA GLU A 66 5.09 -6.01 -14.25
C GLU A 66 6.31 -5.35 -13.60
N LEU A 67 6.24 -5.06 -12.29
CA LEU A 67 7.37 -4.53 -11.53
C LEU A 67 8.51 -5.54 -11.46
N ASP A 68 8.24 -6.82 -11.18
CA ASP A 68 9.24 -7.89 -11.20
C ASP A 68 9.93 -8.00 -12.57
N LYS A 69 9.16 -7.92 -13.67
CA LYS A 69 9.71 -7.91 -15.03
C LYS A 69 10.59 -6.69 -15.28
N LEU A 70 10.16 -5.50 -14.83
CA LEU A 70 10.95 -4.28 -14.96
C LEU A 70 12.29 -4.42 -14.21
N MET A 71 12.26 -4.82 -12.93
CA MET A 71 13.46 -4.91 -12.11
C MET A 71 14.44 -5.96 -12.63
N ARG A 72 13.94 -7.10 -13.10
CA ARG A 72 14.77 -8.12 -13.79
C ARG A 72 15.41 -7.58 -15.07
N ARG A 73 14.70 -6.75 -15.84
CA ARG A 73 15.24 -6.12 -17.06
C ARG A 73 16.30 -5.08 -16.75
N LEU A 74 16.13 -4.31 -15.68
CA LEU A 74 17.09 -3.30 -15.24
C LEU A 74 18.37 -3.92 -14.64
N GLY A 75 18.25 -5.12 -14.05
CA GLY A 75 19.36 -5.84 -13.45
C GLY A 75 19.83 -5.20 -12.13
N GLU A 76 21.07 -5.46 -11.75
CA GLU A 76 21.66 -4.87 -10.53
C GLU A 76 21.90 -3.36 -10.70
N PRO A 77 21.70 -2.54 -9.65
CA PRO A 77 21.29 -2.92 -8.28
C PRO A 77 19.75 -2.99 -8.08
N TYR A 78 18.96 -2.72 -9.11
CA TYR A 78 17.50 -2.60 -8.97
C TYR A 78 16.81 -3.91 -8.59
N LEU A 79 17.31 -5.03 -9.11
CA LEU A 79 16.78 -6.35 -8.79
C LEU A 79 16.96 -6.69 -7.31
N SER A 80 18.18 -6.55 -6.77
CA SER A 80 18.46 -6.85 -5.37
C SER A 80 17.74 -5.91 -4.40
N GLU A 81 17.65 -4.62 -4.71
CA GLU A 81 16.89 -3.67 -3.90
C GLU A 81 15.38 -3.95 -3.92
N HIS A 82 14.84 -4.39 -5.06
CA HIS A 82 13.44 -4.82 -5.15
C HIS A 82 13.15 -6.09 -4.35
N GLU A 83 14.07 -7.07 -4.38
CA GLU A 83 13.96 -8.27 -3.55
C GLU A 83 14.07 -7.95 -2.04
N ARG A 84 14.98 -7.03 -1.68
CA ARG A 84 15.11 -6.54 -0.30
C ARG A 84 13.83 -5.83 0.16
N LEU A 85 13.23 -5.01 -0.70
CA LEU A 85 11.97 -4.35 -0.41
C LEU A 85 10.85 -5.36 -0.13
N LYS A 86 10.69 -6.38 -0.99
CA LYS A 86 9.69 -7.46 -0.77
C LYS A 86 9.88 -8.17 0.57
N GLN A 87 11.12 -8.44 0.98
CA GLN A 87 11.41 -9.06 2.28
C GLN A 87 11.06 -8.13 3.46
N MET A 88 11.32 -6.83 3.33
CA MET A 88 10.92 -5.85 4.35
C MET A 88 9.40 -5.77 4.48
N GLU A 89 8.68 -5.76 3.36
CA GLU A 89 7.21 -5.74 3.37
C GLU A 89 6.62 -6.97 4.07
N GLU A 90 7.18 -8.17 3.84
CA GLU A 90 6.76 -9.38 4.55
C GLU A 90 6.97 -9.28 6.07
N GLN A 91 8.03 -8.61 6.51
CA GLN A 91 8.30 -8.39 7.93
C GLN A 91 7.37 -7.34 8.55
N GLU A 92 7.08 -6.26 7.81
CA GLU A 92 6.15 -5.22 8.26
C GLU A 92 4.70 -5.70 8.26
N GLN A 93 4.33 -6.63 7.36
CA GLN A 93 3.00 -7.26 7.34
C GLN A 93 2.65 -7.88 8.70
N ALA A 94 3.60 -8.58 9.34
CA ALA A 94 3.37 -9.18 10.65
C ALA A 94 3.18 -8.14 11.77
N LYS A 95 3.77 -6.94 11.62
CA LYS A 95 3.54 -5.82 12.56
C LYS A 95 2.18 -5.18 12.31
N PHE A 96 1.83 -4.98 11.04
CA PHE A 96 0.53 -4.46 10.64
C PHE A 96 -0.61 -5.35 11.14
N GLU A 97 -0.51 -6.67 10.94
CA GLU A 97 -1.51 -7.63 11.43
C GLU A 97 -1.73 -7.52 12.93
N LYS A 98 -0.66 -7.35 13.73
CA LYS A 98 -0.80 -7.16 15.18
C LYS A 98 -1.50 -5.85 15.56
N ILE A 99 -1.19 -4.76 14.85
CA ILE A 99 -1.84 -3.46 15.08
C ILE A 99 -3.32 -3.54 14.68
N HIS A 100 -3.60 -4.16 13.55
CA HIS A 100 -4.93 -4.40 13.04
C HIS A 100 -5.75 -5.26 14.00
N ASP A 101 -5.22 -6.40 14.48
CA ASP A 101 -5.91 -7.26 15.45
C ASP A 101 -6.23 -6.51 16.75
N ALA A 102 -5.33 -5.65 17.22
CA ALA A 102 -5.55 -4.83 18.41
C ALA A 102 -6.61 -3.74 18.19
N ALA A 103 -6.72 -3.20 16.97
CA ALA A 103 -7.79 -2.28 16.57
C ALA A 103 -9.14 -3.01 16.50
N VAL A 104 -9.19 -4.13 15.78
CA VAL A 104 -10.39 -4.97 15.62
C VAL A 104 -10.91 -5.46 16.96
N ALA A 105 -10.04 -5.76 17.94
CA ALA A 105 -10.48 -6.15 19.28
C ALA A 105 -11.40 -5.09 19.93
N LYS A 106 -11.14 -3.80 19.68
CA LYS A 106 -11.89 -2.66 20.23
C LYS A 106 -13.15 -2.33 19.43
N PHE A 107 -13.32 -2.91 18.24
CA PHE A 107 -14.44 -2.61 17.37
C PHE A 107 -15.79 -3.07 17.93
N SER A 108 -16.81 -2.26 17.67
CA SER A 108 -18.22 -2.63 17.72
C SER A 108 -18.50 -3.84 16.82
N PRO A 109 -19.57 -4.63 17.09
CA PRO A 109 -19.94 -5.74 16.23
C PRO A 109 -20.13 -5.33 14.77
N GLU A 110 -20.77 -4.18 14.51
CA GLU A 110 -20.94 -3.68 13.14
C GLU A 110 -19.61 -3.30 12.49
N ALA A 111 -18.68 -2.67 13.23
CA ALA A 111 -17.36 -2.33 12.71
C ALA A 111 -16.53 -3.58 12.39
N LYS A 112 -16.59 -4.63 13.22
CA LYS A 112 -15.93 -5.93 12.96
C LYS A 112 -16.44 -6.59 11.69
N GLU A 113 -17.76 -6.57 11.47
CA GLU A 113 -18.35 -7.15 10.27
C GLU A 113 -17.96 -6.38 9.01
N ALA A 114 -17.98 -5.05 9.08
CA ALA A 114 -17.55 -4.19 7.98
C ALA A 114 -16.07 -4.41 7.63
N ASP A 115 -15.21 -4.47 8.65
CA ASP A 115 -13.79 -4.74 8.51
C ASP A 115 -13.52 -6.10 7.86
N ALA A 116 -14.17 -7.17 8.34
CA ALA A 116 -14.04 -8.49 7.73
C ALA A 116 -14.44 -8.51 6.24
N LYS A 117 -15.48 -7.75 5.85
CA LYS A 117 -15.87 -7.60 4.44
C LYS A 117 -14.82 -6.86 3.63
N MET A 118 -14.25 -5.79 4.17
CA MET A 118 -13.17 -5.03 3.52
C MET A 118 -11.92 -5.89 3.34
N ILE A 119 -11.52 -6.67 4.35
CA ILE A 119 -10.41 -7.63 4.24
C ILE A 119 -10.68 -8.64 3.14
N ALA A 120 -11.88 -9.23 3.08
CA ALA A 120 -12.22 -10.19 2.05
C ALA A 120 -12.08 -9.61 0.63
N ILE A 121 -12.45 -8.34 0.43
CA ILE A 121 -12.27 -7.62 -0.85
C ILE A 121 -10.77 -7.40 -1.14
N VAL A 122 -10.02 -6.91 -0.17
CA VAL A 122 -8.58 -6.67 -0.31
C VAL A 122 -7.83 -7.97 -0.68
N SER A 123 -8.19 -9.07 -0.02
CA SER A 123 -7.58 -10.40 -0.20
C SER A 123 -8.05 -11.16 -1.45
N ASP A 124 -9.02 -10.64 -2.22
CA ASP A 124 -9.48 -11.26 -3.46
C ASP A 124 -8.47 -11.01 -4.60
N PRO A 125 -7.81 -12.05 -5.14
CA PRO A 125 -6.83 -11.89 -6.20
C PRO A 125 -7.46 -11.62 -7.58
N SER A 126 -8.76 -11.89 -7.74
CA SER A 126 -9.46 -11.75 -9.02
C SER A 126 -9.93 -10.31 -9.29
N LEU A 127 -10.00 -9.48 -8.24
CA LEU A 127 -10.46 -8.09 -8.36
C LEU A 127 -9.31 -7.17 -8.77
N THR A 128 -9.61 -6.25 -9.68
CA THR A 128 -8.74 -5.11 -9.96
C THR A 128 -8.75 -4.14 -8.79
N ASN A 129 -7.72 -3.32 -8.68
CA ASN A 129 -7.59 -2.33 -7.62
C ASN A 129 -8.73 -1.31 -7.64
N HIS A 130 -9.20 -0.95 -8.84
CA HIS A 130 -10.39 -0.13 -9.03
C HIS A 130 -11.62 -0.74 -8.35
N VAL A 131 -11.92 -2.00 -8.68
CA VAL A 131 -13.11 -2.69 -8.15
C VAL A 131 -12.98 -2.88 -6.64
N LYS A 132 -11.78 -3.13 -6.12
CA LYS A 132 -11.55 -3.19 -4.67
C LYS A 132 -11.90 -1.87 -3.99
N ARG A 133 -11.38 -0.76 -4.50
CA ARG A 133 -11.66 0.57 -3.95
C ARG A 133 -13.16 0.89 -3.99
N GLU A 134 -13.82 0.66 -5.12
CA GLU A 134 -15.27 0.91 -5.23
C GLU A 134 -16.07 0.11 -4.21
N ARG A 135 -15.75 -1.17 -4.03
CA ARG A 135 -16.46 -2.03 -3.07
C ARG A 135 -16.18 -1.65 -1.61
N ILE A 136 -14.94 -1.29 -1.29
CA ILE A 136 -14.58 -0.80 0.05
C ILE A 136 -15.28 0.53 0.34
N GLN A 137 -15.29 1.46 -0.63
CA GLN A 137 -16.00 2.73 -0.51
C GLN A 137 -17.49 2.50 -0.29
N ALA A 138 -18.12 1.61 -1.06
CA ALA A 138 -19.53 1.28 -0.89
C ALA A 138 -19.84 0.71 0.50
N ILE A 139 -18.94 -0.11 1.07
CA ILE A 139 -19.07 -0.56 2.46
C ILE A 139 -19.05 0.65 3.39
N MET A 140 -18.02 1.49 3.33
CA MET A 140 -17.87 2.66 4.21
C MET A 140 -19.05 3.64 4.11
N GLU A 141 -19.56 3.88 2.91
CA GLU A 141 -20.73 4.74 2.68
C GLU A 141 -22.02 4.16 3.27
N SER A 142 -22.16 2.83 3.30
CA SER A 142 -23.32 2.14 3.88
C SER A 142 -23.33 2.13 5.41
N LEU A 143 -22.18 2.37 6.07
CA LEU A 143 -22.09 2.39 7.52
C LEU A 143 -22.74 3.64 8.12
N SER A 144 -23.22 3.49 9.35
CA SER A 144 -23.64 4.64 10.16
C SER A 144 -22.42 5.53 10.47
N ALA A 145 -22.66 6.84 10.66
CA ALA A 145 -21.58 7.79 10.94
C ALA A 145 -20.71 7.40 12.17
N PRO A 146 -21.27 6.90 13.29
CA PRO A 146 -20.46 6.45 14.42
C PRO A 146 -19.54 5.26 14.09
N VAL A 147 -20.06 4.26 13.36
CA VAL A 147 -19.31 3.05 12.99
C VAL A 147 -18.21 3.39 11.97
N ARG A 148 -18.51 4.26 11.00
CA ARG A 148 -17.50 4.76 10.05
C ARG A 148 -16.36 5.47 10.77
N LYS A 149 -16.69 6.38 11.69
CA LYS A 149 -15.69 7.13 12.46
C LYS A 149 -14.81 6.21 13.32
N GLU A 150 -15.40 5.19 13.94
CA GLU A 150 -14.67 4.19 14.70
C GLU A 150 -13.60 3.46 13.86
N ILE A 151 -13.96 3.06 12.65
CA ILE A 151 -13.04 2.41 11.71
C ILE A 151 -11.96 3.41 11.25
N GLU A 152 -12.33 4.63 10.89
CA GLU A 152 -11.38 5.67 10.45
C GLU A 152 -10.36 6.01 11.55
N ASP A 153 -10.81 6.20 12.79
CA ASP A 153 -9.95 6.54 13.93
C ASP A 153 -8.97 5.40 14.26
N ALA A 154 -9.38 4.14 14.08
CA ALA A 154 -8.52 2.99 14.34
C ALA A 154 -7.49 2.72 13.23
N LEU A 155 -7.80 3.09 11.99
CA LEU A 155 -6.88 2.99 10.85
C LEU A 155 -5.90 4.17 10.77
N ASN A 156 -6.17 5.28 11.45
CA ASN A 156 -5.30 6.45 11.53
C ASN A 156 -4.96 6.80 13.00
N PRO A 157 -4.04 6.07 13.65
CA PRO A 157 -3.75 6.24 15.08
C PRO A 157 -3.01 7.56 15.44
N SER A 158 -2.86 8.50 14.50
CA SER A 158 -2.10 9.74 14.63
C SER A 158 -2.95 11.01 14.76
N SER A 159 -4.27 10.90 15.01
CA SER A 159 -5.15 12.06 15.26
C SER A 159 -5.45 12.26 16.75
#